data_AF-A0A1I1V5U4-F1
#
_entry.id   AF-A0A1I1V5U4-F1
#
_cell.length_a   1.000
_cell.length_b   1.000
_cell.length_c   1.000
_cell.angle_alpha   90.00
_cell.angle_beta   90.00
_cell.angle_gamma   90.00
#
_symmetry.space_group_name_H-M   'P 1'
#
loop_
_entity.id
_entity.type
_entity.pdbx_description
1 polymer ?
#
loop_
_entity_poly.entity_id
_entity_poly.type
_entity_poly.pdbx_seq_one_letter_code
_entity_poly.pdbx_strand_id
1 'polypeptide(L)'
;MVSGPGDAAGGTARDPLSKDEQTIEQNRRHEADLAHIARTLTARGWMLATAESCTGGLIAGACTDLAGSSQWFERGFVTYSNAAKTELLGVPAALIAAHGAVSGPVARAMAEGAVRHAHAQVSVAVTGVAGPSGGSADKPVGTVWFGWCVDGAAHTEVVRFPGDRAAVRAATVRHALARLAERLR
;
A
#
# COMPACT_ATOMS: atom_id res chain seq x y z
N MET A 1 -47.37 42.04 -17.22
CA MET A 1 -47.52 41.47 -15.86
C MET A 1 -46.82 40.13 -15.86
N VAL A 2 -45.68 40.06 -15.18
CA VAL A 2 -44.82 38.86 -15.08
C VAL A 2 -45.17 38.14 -13.79
N SER A 3 -45.54 36.87 -13.88
CA SER A 3 -45.72 36.00 -12.73
C SER A 3 -45.15 34.62 -13.05
N GLY A 4 -44.04 34.28 -12.42
CA GLY A 4 -43.53 32.91 -12.35
C GLY A 4 -42.61 32.76 -11.14
N PRO A 5 -43.02 32.02 -10.09
CA PRO A 5 -42.09 31.40 -9.16
C PRO A 5 -41.83 29.97 -9.70
N GLY A 6 -40.59 29.49 -9.84
CA GLY A 6 -39.52 29.55 -8.88
C GLY A 6 -39.23 28.11 -8.48
N ASP A 7 -38.56 27.36 -9.36
CA ASP A 7 -38.07 26.01 -9.06
C ASP A 7 -36.92 26.11 -8.05
N ALA A 8 -37.22 25.83 -6.79
CA ALA A 8 -36.23 25.64 -5.75
C ALA A 8 -35.68 24.21 -5.84
N ALA A 9 -34.58 24.04 -6.59
CA ALA A 9 -33.77 22.83 -6.54
C ALA A 9 -33.00 22.75 -5.21
N GLY A 10 -33.68 22.29 -4.16
CA GLY A 10 -33.07 21.94 -2.88
C GLY A 10 -32.44 20.56 -2.93
N GLY A 11 -31.23 20.45 -3.49
CA GLY A 11 -30.40 19.24 -3.34
C GLY A 11 -29.95 19.12 -1.89
N THR A 12 -30.57 18.25 -1.11
CA THR A 12 -30.15 17.97 0.26
C THR A 12 -28.78 17.28 0.23
N ALA A 13 -27.79 17.90 0.86
CA ALA A 13 -26.52 17.24 1.15
C ALA A 13 -26.82 15.98 1.98
N ARG A 14 -26.34 14.82 1.53
CA ARG A 14 -26.50 13.58 2.30
C ARG A 14 -25.72 13.70 3.60
N ASP A 15 -26.32 13.25 4.70
CA ASP A 15 -25.64 13.18 5.99
C ASP A 15 -24.37 12.30 5.89
N PRO A 16 -23.34 12.60 6.70
CA PRO A 16 -22.13 11.77 6.75
C PRO A 16 -22.47 10.34 7.16
N LEU A 17 -21.87 9.36 6.49
CA LEU A 17 -22.01 7.94 6.82
C LEU A 17 -21.62 7.66 8.29
N SER A 18 -22.31 6.75 8.95
CA SER A 18 -21.92 6.22 10.25
C SER A 18 -20.57 5.47 10.18
N LYS A 19 -19.94 5.22 11.34
CA LYS A 19 -18.66 4.48 11.39
C LYS A 19 -18.75 3.07 10.80
N ASP A 20 -19.89 2.41 10.99
CA ASP A 20 -20.12 1.06 10.48
C ASP A 20 -20.28 1.08 8.95
N GLU A 21 -21.04 2.05 8.42
CA GLU A 21 -21.17 2.24 6.98
C GLU A 21 -19.84 2.62 6.31
N GLN A 22 -19.03 3.47 6.94
CA GLN A 22 -17.69 3.79 6.47
C GLN A 22 -16.80 2.54 6.42
N THR A 23 -16.88 1.69 7.44
CA THR A 23 -16.10 0.44 7.52
C THR A 23 -16.53 -0.53 6.42
N ILE A 24 -17.84 -0.71 6.22
CA ILE A 24 -18.39 -1.57 5.16
C ILE A 24 -17.93 -1.09 3.78
N GLU A 25 -18.05 0.21 3.50
CA GLU A 25 -17.66 0.77 2.21
C GLU A 25 -16.15 0.64 1.97
N GLN A 26 -15.35 0.87 3.01
CA GLN A 26 -13.90 0.70 2.94
C GLN A 26 -13.50 -0.76 2.65
N ASN A 27 -14.21 -1.74 3.25
CA ASN A 27 -13.96 -3.15 2.99
C ASN A 27 -14.33 -3.54 1.56
N ARG A 28 -15.50 -3.09 1.06
CA ARG A 28 -15.89 -3.32 -0.34
C ARG A 28 -14.88 -2.75 -1.33
N ARG A 29 -14.39 -1.53 -1.06
CA ARG A 29 -13.36 -0.90 -1.91
C ARG A 29 -12.07 -1.70 -1.90
N HIS A 30 -11.65 -2.18 -0.74
CA HIS A 30 -10.46 -3.03 -0.61
C HIS A 30 -10.57 -4.33 -1.42
N GLU A 31 -11.72 -5.01 -1.34
CA GLU A 31 -12.01 -6.20 -2.14
C GLU A 31 -12.01 -5.90 -3.64
N ALA A 32 -12.60 -4.76 -4.05
CA ALA A 32 -12.62 -4.32 -5.44
C ALA A 32 -11.21 -4.04 -5.99
N ASP A 33 -10.35 -3.39 -5.20
CA ASP A 33 -8.96 -3.11 -5.56
C ASP A 33 -8.16 -4.41 -5.76
N LEU A 34 -8.28 -5.36 -4.82
CA LEU A 34 -7.65 -6.69 -4.92
C LEU A 34 -8.15 -7.47 -6.14
N ALA A 35 -9.47 -7.49 -6.36
CA ALA A 35 -10.04 -8.17 -7.52
C ALA A 35 -9.60 -7.54 -8.84
N HIS A 36 -9.41 -6.21 -8.89
CA HIS A 36 -8.85 -5.53 -10.06
C HIS A 36 -7.39 -5.93 -10.29
N ILE A 37 -6.55 -5.88 -9.25
CA ILE A 37 -5.14 -6.32 -9.32
C ILE A 37 -5.06 -7.75 -9.85
N ALA A 38 -5.81 -8.68 -9.26
CA ALA A 38 -5.84 -10.09 -9.64
C ALA A 38 -6.18 -10.27 -11.12
N ARG A 39 -7.27 -9.64 -11.58
CA ARG A 39 -7.70 -9.73 -12.99
C ARG A 39 -6.66 -9.16 -13.94
N THR A 40 -6.11 -7.98 -13.65
CA THR A 40 -5.13 -7.33 -14.53
C THR A 40 -3.84 -8.13 -14.64
N LEU A 41 -3.31 -8.61 -13.52
CA LEU A 41 -2.07 -9.40 -13.51
C LEU A 41 -2.26 -10.75 -14.19
N THR A 42 -3.37 -11.44 -13.92
CA THR A 42 -3.71 -12.71 -14.59
C THR A 42 -3.81 -12.53 -16.10
N ALA A 43 -4.50 -11.47 -16.56
CA ALA A 43 -4.66 -11.18 -17.98
C ALA A 43 -3.32 -10.87 -18.69
N ARG A 44 -2.33 -10.35 -17.97
CA ARG A 44 -0.98 -10.07 -18.48
C ARG A 44 -0.01 -11.24 -18.32
N GLY A 45 -0.40 -12.31 -17.62
CA GLY A 45 0.52 -13.37 -17.19
C GLY A 45 1.62 -12.85 -16.26
N TRP A 46 1.30 -11.81 -15.48
CA TRP A 46 2.24 -11.14 -14.59
C TRP A 46 2.07 -11.61 -13.14
N MET A 47 3.18 -11.51 -12.41
CA MET A 47 3.28 -11.88 -11.02
C MET A 47 3.57 -10.67 -10.13
N LEU A 48 2.98 -10.65 -8.93
CA LEU A 48 3.18 -9.68 -7.87
C LEU A 48 4.06 -10.26 -6.74
N ALA A 49 5.04 -9.48 -6.29
CA ALA A 49 5.77 -9.70 -5.05
C ALA A 49 5.54 -8.57 -4.02
N THR A 50 5.59 -8.88 -2.73
CA THR A 50 5.51 -7.85 -1.66
C THR A 50 6.81 -7.77 -0.86
N ALA A 51 7.19 -6.57 -0.40
CA ALA A 51 8.29 -6.35 0.53
C ALA A 51 7.81 -5.54 1.75
N GLU A 52 7.65 -6.20 2.88
CA GLU A 52 6.97 -5.67 4.05
C GLU A 52 7.91 -5.51 5.24
N SER A 53 7.81 -4.36 5.91
CA SER A 53 8.43 -4.12 7.21
C SER A 53 7.35 -3.97 8.28
N CYS A 54 6.79 -2.77 8.45
CA CYS A 54 5.86 -2.48 9.55
C CYS A 54 4.51 -3.21 9.45
N THR A 55 4.11 -3.66 8.26
CA THR A 55 2.90 -4.48 8.07
C THR A 55 3.13 -5.95 8.38
N GLY A 56 4.36 -6.47 8.33
CA GLY A 56 4.69 -7.82 8.80
C GLY A 56 3.95 -8.95 8.08
N GLY A 57 3.74 -8.84 6.77
CA GLY A 57 3.08 -9.87 5.96
C GLY A 57 1.59 -9.67 5.74
N LEU A 58 1.01 -8.57 6.23
CA LEU A 58 -0.43 -8.30 6.06
C LEU A 58 -0.82 -7.98 4.61
N ILE A 59 0.08 -7.41 3.80
CA ILE A 59 -0.21 -7.18 2.38
C ILE A 59 -0.21 -8.51 1.64
N ALA A 60 0.80 -9.37 1.89
CA ALA A 60 0.83 -10.74 1.37
C ALA A 60 -0.43 -11.51 1.80
N GLY A 61 -0.81 -11.43 3.08
CA GLY A 61 -2.03 -12.05 3.61
C GLY A 61 -3.29 -11.62 2.84
N ALA A 62 -3.48 -10.31 2.65
CA ALA A 62 -4.60 -9.78 1.89
C ALA A 62 -4.62 -10.28 0.43
N CYS A 63 -3.45 -10.42 -0.21
CA CYS A 63 -3.37 -11.01 -1.55
C CYS A 63 -3.74 -12.50 -1.55
N THR A 64 -3.27 -13.27 -0.55
CA THR A 64 -3.51 -14.71 -0.48
C THR A 64 -4.90 -15.09 0.01
N ASP A 65 -5.58 -14.21 0.73
CA ASP A 65 -6.98 -14.38 1.15
C ASP A 65 -7.94 -14.39 -0.06
N LEU A 66 -7.55 -13.80 -1.19
CA LEU A 66 -8.32 -13.87 -2.43
C LEU A 66 -8.07 -15.22 -3.14
N ALA A 67 -9.14 -15.98 -3.33
CA ALA A 67 -9.09 -17.27 -4.03
C ALA A 67 -8.48 -17.13 -5.44
N GLY A 68 -7.62 -18.09 -5.81
CA GLY A 68 -6.90 -18.08 -7.09
C GLY A 68 -5.63 -17.22 -7.10
N SER A 69 -5.17 -16.74 -5.94
CA SER A 69 -3.95 -15.95 -5.77
C SER A 69 -2.68 -16.57 -6.38
N SER A 70 -2.59 -17.91 -6.48
CA SER A 70 -1.47 -18.60 -7.14
C SER A 70 -1.26 -18.23 -8.61
N GLN A 71 -2.25 -17.64 -9.28
CA GLN A 71 -2.15 -17.21 -10.68
C GLN A 71 -1.46 -15.85 -10.87
N TRP A 72 -1.31 -15.05 -9.81
CA TRP A 72 -0.85 -13.67 -9.92
C TRP A 72 -0.03 -13.15 -8.73
N PHE A 73 0.02 -13.89 -7.62
CA PHE A 73 0.86 -13.59 -6.47
C PHE A 73 1.97 -14.63 -6.34
N GLU A 74 3.22 -14.16 -6.23
CA GLU A 74 4.40 -15.02 -6.26
C GLU A 74 4.92 -15.28 -4.85
N ARG A 75 5.40 -14.23 -4.16
CA ARG A 75 5.86 -14.32 -2.78
C ARG A 75 5.80 -12.99 -2.04
N GLY A 76 5.87 -13.08 -0.71
CA GLY A 76 6.11 -11.94 0.17
C GLY A 76 7.44 -12.04 0.88
N PHE A 77 8.17 -10.93 0.96
CA PHE A 77 9.35 -10.74 1.78
C PHE A 77 8.97 -9.95 3.02
N VAL A 78 9.21 -10.49 4.22
CA VAL A 78 9.10 -9.72 5.47
C VAL A 78 10.51 -9.35 5.94
N THR A 79 10.95 -8.13 5.61
CA THR A 79 12.31 -7.63 5.89
C THR A 79 12.30 -6.58 7.00
N TYR A 80 12.01 -7.00 8.23
CA TYR A 80 11.83 -6.09 9.36
C TYR A 80 13.13 -5.38 9.76
N SER A 81 14.25 -6.10 9.81
CA SER A 81 15.57 -5.54 10.15
C SER A 81 16.24 -4.86 8.96
N ASN A 82 17.25 -4.01 9.24
CA ASN A 82 18.09 -3.44 8.18
C ASN A 82 18.89 -4.53 7.45
N ALA A 83 19.40 -5.52 8.18
CA ALA A 83 20.11 -6.66 7.60
C ALA A 83 19.21 -7.44 6.62
N ALA A 84 17.96 -7.73 7.00
CA ALA A 84 17.03 -8.45 6.12
C ALA A 84 16.71 -7.66 4.84
N LYS A 85 16.63 -6.32 4.91
CA LYS A 85 16.46 -5.47 3.71
C LYS A 85 17.66 -5.62 2.76
N THR A 86 18.87 -5.69 3.31
CA THR A 86 20.09 -5.89 2.52
C THR A 86 20.16 -7.31 1.95
N GLU A 87 20.00 -8.33 2.79
CA GLU A 87 20.20 -9.74 2.44
C GLU A 87 19.16 -10.27 1.46
N LEU A 88 17.88 -9.92 1.66
CA LEU A 88 16.78 -10.52 0.89
C LEU A 88 16.33 -9.67 -0.29
N LEU A 89 16.55 -8.34 -0.23
CA LEU A 89 16.09 -7.41 -1.27
C LEU A 89 17.24 -6.66 -1.96
N GLY A 90 18.49 -6.86 -1.50
CA GLY A 90 19.65 -6.17 -2.05
C GLY A 90 19.66 -4.66 -1.79
N VAL A 91 18.96 -4.17 -0.76
CA VAL A 91 19.00 -2.75 -0.39
C VAL A 91 20.41 -2.39 0.09
N PRO A 92 21.11 -1.42 -0.51
CA PRO A 92 22.47 -1.09 -0.07
C PRO A 92 22.49 -0.61 1.37
N ALA A 93 23.35 -1.20 2.21
CA ALA A 93 23.49 -0.80 3.61
C ALA A 93 23.85 0.70 3.76
N ALA A 94 24.66 1.22 2.84
CA ALA A 94 25.00 2.65 2.78
C ALA A 94 23.78 3.55 2.55
N LEU A 95 22.78 3.10 1.78
CA LEU A 95 21.54 3.84 1.54
C LEU A 95 20.70 3.94 2.82
N ILE A 96 20.65 2.84 3.59
CA ILE A 96 19.97 2.80 4.89
C ILE A 96 20.69 3.69 5.91
N ALA A 97 22.03 3.68 5.93
CA ALA A 97 22.81 4.55 6.80
C ALA A 97 22.59 6.04 6.49
N ALA A 98 22.54 6.41 5.21
CA ALA A 98 22.39 7.80 4.78
C ALA A 98 20.97 8.36 5.00
N HIS A 99 19.91 7.57 4.77
CA HIS A 99 18.53 8.07 4.77
C HIS A 99 17.64 7.50 5.89
N GLY A 100 18.11 6.47 6.57
CA GLY A 100 17.32 5.66 7.49
C GLY A 100 16.38 4.68 6.76
N ALA A 101 15.98 3.62 7.46
CA ALA A 101 15.14 2.56 6.91
C ALA A 101 13.73 3.03 6.50
N VAL A 102 13.20 4.08 7.15
CA VAL A 102 11.92 4.70 6.82
C VAL A 102 12.21 5.92 5.96
N SER A 103 12.33 5.70 4.65
CA SER A 103 12.66 6.75 3.66
C SER A 103 12.25 6.33 2.25
N GLY A 104 12.09 7.32 1.36
CA GLY A 104 11.78 7.10 -0.06
C GLY A 104 12.85 6.26 -0.78
N PRO A 105 14.15 6.58 -0.67
CA PRO A 105 15.20 5.78 -1.33
C PRO A 105 15.19 4.30 -0.90
N VAL A 106 14.97 4.02 0.38
CA VAL A 106 14.89 2.63 0.88
C VAL A 106 13.62 1.94 0.38
N ALA A 107 12.46 2.61 0.40
CA ALA A 107 11.22 2.03 -0.12
C ALA A 107 11.31 1.71 -1.63
N ARG A 108 11.96 2.59 -2.41
CA ARG A 108 12.26 2.34 -3.83
C ARG A 108 13.14 1.10 -4.00
N ALA A 109 14.25 1.05 -3.28
CA ALA A 109 15.19 -0.07 -3.36
C ALA A 109 14.55 -1.40 -2.93
N MET A 110 13.66 -1.38 -1.92
CA MET A 110 12.88 -2.55 -1.51
C MET A 110 11.95 -3.04 -2.62
N ALA A 111 11.22 -2.14 -3.31
CA ALA A 111 10.32 -2.51 -4.39
C ALA A 111 11.08 -3.08 -5.60
N GLU A 112 12.12 -2.39 -6.06
CA GLU A 112 12.97 -2.88 -7.16
C GLU A 112 13.64 -4.21 -6.79
N GLY A 113 14.09 -4.35 -5.53
CA GLY A 113 14.63 -5.59 -4.98
C GLY A 113 13.63 -6.74 -5.02
N ALA A 114 12.40 -6.50 -4.59
CA ALA A 114 11.35 -7.52 -4.60
C ALA A 114 11.08 -8.06 -6.01
N VAL A 115 10.98 -7.18 -7.00
CA VAL A 115 10.88 -7.57 -8.42
C VAL A 115 12.05 -8.46 -8.85
N ARG A 116 13.29 -8.02 -8.58
CA ARG A 116 14.50 -8.75 -9.00
C ARG A 116 14.59 -10.13 -8.34
N HIS A 117 14.34 -10.23 -7.05
CA HIS A 117 14.54 -11.46 -6.26
C HIS A 117 13.35 -12.43 -6.32
N ALA A 118 12.15 -11.96 -6.72
CA ALA A 118 11.00 -12.83 -6.96
C ALA A 118 10.83 -13.21 -8.44
N HIS A 119 11.60 -12.61 -9.35
CA HIS A 119 11.39 -12.73 -10.80
C HIS A 119 9.97 -12.32 -11.24
N ALA A 120 9.40 -11.34 -10.52
CA ALA A 120 8.06 -10.81 -10.74
C ALA A 120 8.08 -9.59 -11.68
N GLN A 121 6.92 -9.15 -12.16
CA GLN A 121 6.80 -7.92 -12.97
C GLN A 121 6.36 -6.73 -12.15
N VAL A 122 5.73 -7.02 -11.00
CA VAL A 122 5.11 -6.02 -10.15
C VAL A 122 5.54 -6.25 -8.70
N SER A 123 5.76 -5.16 -7.96
CA SER A 123 5.90 -5.23 -6.52
C SER A 123 5.27 -4.06 -5.78
N VAL A 124 4.99 -4.30 -4.50
CA VAL A 124 4.73 -3.24 -3.52
C VAL A 124 5.62 -3.43 -2.30
N ALA A 125 6.24 -2.34 -1.84
CA ALA A 125 7.12 -2.30 -0.69
C ALA A 125 6.64 -1.28 0.33
N VAL A 126 6.75 -1.61 1.63
CA VAL A 126 6.37 -0.69 2.72
C VAL A 126 7.39 -0.70 3.86
N THR A 127 7.77 0.51 4.31
CA THR A 127 8.64 0.73 5.47
C THR A 127 8.17 1.95 6.25
N GLY A 128 7.96 1.80 7.56
CA GLY A 128 7.29 2.83 8.35
C GLY A 128 7.38 2.64 9.85
N VAL A 129 6.93 3.65 10.58
CA VAL A 129 6.85 3.70 12.04
C VAL A 129 5.40 3.50 12.46
N ALA A 130 4.98 2.26 12.68
CA ALA A 130 3.61 1.97 13.11
C ALA A 130 3.32 2.36 14.57
N GLY A 131 4.35 2.62 15.40
CA GLY A 131 4.17 2.94 16.81
C GLY A 131 4.04 1.70 17.72
N PRO A 132 3.77 1.91 19.03
CA PRO A 132 3.49 3.21 19.65
C PRO A 132 4.72 4.10 19.85
N SER A 133 5.93 3.53 19.76
CA SER A 133 7.21 4.24 19.88
C SER A 133 8.00 4.21 18.56
N GLY A 134 9.20 4.79 18.56
CA GLY A 134 10.12 4.78 17.41
C GLY A 134 9.95 5.92 16.42
N GLY A 135 9.03 6.86 16.69
CA GLY A 135 8.91 8.09 15.93
C GLY A 135 9.95 9.14 16.34
N SER A 136 10.26 10.05 15.43
CA SER A 136 11.03 11.27 15.67
C SER A 136 10.23 12.51 15.26
N ALA A 137 10.78 13.71 15.48
CA ALA A 137 10.18 14.95 14.98
C ALA A 137 9.99 14.92 13.45
N ASP A 138 10.99 14.43 12.72
CA ASP A 138 10.95 14.35 11.25
C ASP A 138 10.13 13.16 10.74
N LYS A 139 10.04 12.08 11.52
CA LYS A 139 9.36 10.82 11.15
C LYS A 139 8.45 10.38 12.29
N PRO A 140 7.33 11.09 12.53
CA PRO A 140 6.43 10.77 13.64
C PRO A 140 5.80 9.39 13.46
N VAL A 141 5.29 8.83 14.56
CA VAL A 141 4.45 7.63 14.51
C VAL A 141 3.31 7.83 13.49
N GLY A 142 3.05 6.79 12.70
CA GLY A 142 2.13 6.82 11.57
C GLY A 142 2.80 7.09 10.21
N THR A 143 4.08 7.50 10.19
CA THR A 143 4.81 7.74 8.93
C THR A 143 5.14 6.42 8.24
N VAL A 144 4.68 6.25 7.01
CA VAL A 144 4.94 5.08 6.18
C VAL A 144 5.35 5.51 4.78
N TRP A 145 6.49 4.99 4.33
CA TRP A 145 6.94 5.07 2.94
C TRP A 145 6.52 3.84 2.18
N PHE A 146 6.07 4.08 0.95
CA PHE A 146 5.64 3.09 -0.01
C PHE A 146 6.56 3.12 -1.22
N GLY A 147 6.80 1.96 -1.81
CA GLY A 147 7.41 1.80 -3.12
C GLY A 147 6.54 0.89 -3.97
N TRP A 148 6.31 1.24 -5.23
CA TRP A 148 5.72 0.33 -6.21
C TRP A 148 6.66 0.24 -7.40
N CYS A 149 6.90 -0.97 -7.88
CA CYS A 149 7.59 -1.20 -9.15
C CYS A 149 6.61 -1.90 -10.08
N VAL A 150 6.34 -1.33 -11.25
CA VAL A 150 5.47 -1.91 -12.28
C VAL A 150 6.24 -1.87 -13.59
N ASP A 151 6.55 -3.03 -14.15
CA ASP A 151 7.26 -3.14 -15.44
C ASP A 151 8.56 -2.32 -15.49
N GLY A 152 9.34 -2.41 -14.41
CA GLY A 152 10.61 -1.68 -14.25
C GLY A 152 10.48 -0.20 -13.83
N ALA A 153 9.27 0.38 -13.84
CA ALA A 153 9.04 1.74 -13.38
C ALA A 153 8.77 1.79 -11.87
N ALA A 154 9.68 2.40 -11.11
CA ALA A 154 9.57 2.52 -9.65
C ALA A 154 9.08 3.91 -9.20
N HIS A 155 8.07 3.92 -8.32
CA HIS A 155 7.48 5.10 -7.72
C HIS A 155 7.45 5.00 -6.20
N THR A 156 7.60 6.12 -5.51
CA THR A 156 7.52 6.18 -4.04
C THR A 156 6.54 7.24 -3.57
N GLU A 157 5.99 7.01 -2.39
CA GLU A 157 5.02 7.92 -1.75
C GLU A 157 5.20 7.82 -0.24
N VAL A 158 4.94 8.91 0.48
CA VAL A 158 4.91 8.93 1.94
C VAL A 158 3.52 9.34 2.42
N VAL A 159 3.01 8.63 3.41
CA VAL A 159 1.76 8.96 4.06
C VAL A 159 1.95 8.92 5.57
N ARG A 160 1.26 9.83 6.27
CA ARG A 160 1.15 9.80 7.73
C ARG A 160 -0.27 9.38 8.11
N PHE A 161 -0.41 8.20 8.66
CA PHE A 161 -1.70 7.71 9.14
C PHE A 161 -1.93 8.08 10.61
N PRO A 162 -3.14 8.51 10.99
CA PRO A 162 -3.51 8.65 12.39
C PRO A 162 -3.81 7.29 13.02
N GLY A 163 -3.91 7.27 14.34
CA GLY A 163 -4.34 6.10 15.12
C GLY A 163 -3.19 5.31 15.73
N ASP A 164 -3.56 4.19 16.34
CA ASP A 164 -2.62 3.28 16.98
C ASP A 164 -1.91 2.37 15.96
N ARG A 165 -1.07 1.46 16.48
CA ARG A 165 -0.32 0.51 15.66
C ARG A 165 -1.20 -0.34 14.76
N ALA A 166 -2.37 -0.78 15.23
CA ALA A 166 -3.26 -1.61 14.44
C ALA A 166 -3.91 -0.79 13.32
N ALA A 167 -4.39 0.41 13.64
CA ALA A 167 -4.98 1.33 12.68
C ALA A 167 -4.00 1.73 11.57
N VAL A 168 -2.75 2.07 11.93
CA VAL A 168 -1.69 2.43 10.97
C VAL A 168 -1.38 1.26 10.04
N ARG A 169 -1.22 0.04 10.56
CA ARG A 169 -0.95 -1.15 9.75
C ARG A 169 -2.11 -1.45 8.79
N ALA A 170 -3.34 -1.40 9.27
CA ALA A 170 -4.51 -1.66 8.44
C ALA A 170 -4.68 -0.59 7.33
N ALA A 171 -4.47 0.68 7.66
CA ALA A 171 -4.48 1.77 6.67
C ALA A 171 -3.36 1.63 5.64
N THR A 172 -2.18 1.17 6.07
CA THR A 172 -1.04 0.89 5.18
C THR A 172 -1.38 -0.16 4.13
N VAL A 173 -1.99 -1.28 4.54
CA VAL A 173 -2.37 -2.36 3.61
C VAL A 173 -3.37 -1.87 2.57
N ARG A 174 -4.41 -1.16 3.00
CA ARG A 174 -5.42 -0.60 2.09
C ARG A 174 -4.82 0.39 1.11
N HIS A 175 -3.99 1.32 1.61
CA HIS A 175 -3.34 2.31 0.76
C HIS A 175 -2.41 1.66 -0.26
N ALA A 176 -1.58 0.70 0.17
CA ALA A 176 -0.66 -0.02 -0.69
C ALA A 176 -1.37 -0.66 -1.90
N LEU A 177 -2.51 -1.32 -1.66
CA LEU A 177 -3.27 -2.04 -2.68
C LEU A 177 -4.12 -1.10 -3.55
N ALA A 178 -4.78 -0.11 -2.97
CA ALA A 178 -5.52 0.89 -3.74
C ALA A 178 -4.61 1.63 -4.74
N ARG A 179 -3.44 2.08 -4.27
CA ARG A 179 -2.45 2.77 -5.11
C ARG A 179 -1.82 1.85 -6.15
N LEU A 180 -1.68 0.55 -5.88
CA LEU A 180 -1.23 -0.42 -6.87
C LEU A 180 -2.30 -0.64 -7.95
N ALA A 181 -3.56 -0.82 -7.56
CA ALA A 181 -4.68 -0.95 -8.49
C ALA A 181 -4.75 0.23 -9.48
N GLU A 182 -4.58 1.46 -8.98
CA GLU A 182 -4.55 2.65 -9.85
C GLU A 182 -3.38 2.69 -10.86
N ARG A 183 -2.26 2.03 -10.54
CA ARG A 183 -1.05 2.00 -11.38
C ARG A 183 -1.11 0.89 -12.44
N LEU A 184 -1.99 -0.11 -12.27
CA LEU A 184 -2.18 -1.24 -13.18
C LEU A 184 -3.22 -0.95 -14.28
N ARG A 185 -3.17 0.23 -14.90
CA ARG A 185 -4.05 0.59 -16.02
C ARG A 185 -3.61 -0.10 -17.31
#